data_AF-A0A9C9SQT3-F1
#
_entry.id   AF-A0A9C9SQT3-F1
#
_cell.length_a   1.000
_cell.length_b   1.000
_cell.length_c   1.000
_cell.angle_alpha   90.00
_cell.angle_beta   90.00
_cell.angle_gamma   90.00
#
_symmetry.space_group_name_H-M   'P 1'
#
loop_
_entity.id
_entity.type
_entity.pdbx_description
1 polymer ?
#
loop_
_entity_poly.entity_id
_entity_poly.type
_entity_poly.pdbx_seq_one_letter_code
_entity_poly.pdbx_strand_id
1 'polypeptide(L)'
;MDKNKPKPIGEILNNVLKKVGVYENFKIQSNWEQIVGKEIASVTDPLLIESGTIEIRVKNTIWKRELDSMSDAIIKEINVFLGKKNSK
;
A
#
# COMPACT_ATOMS: atom_id res chain seq x y z
N MET A 1 0.96 -33.03 5.84
CA MET A 1 2.14 -32.19 6.13
C MET A 1 2.48 -32.35 7.60
N ASP A 2 3.72 -32.74 7.91
CA ASP A 2 4.21 -32.98 9.27
C ASP A 2 4.19 -31.69 10.10
N LYS A 3 3.52 -31.72 11.27
CA LYS A 3 3.38 -30.54 12.16
C LYS A 3 4.65 -30.21 12.95
N ASN A 4 5.67 -31.08 12.93
CA ASN A 4 6.84 -31.04 13.83
C ASN A 4 8.18 -30.66 13.18
N LYS A 5 8.21 -30.21 11.91
CA LYS A 5 9.44 -29.64 11.34
C LYS A 5 9.59 -28.17 11.72
N PRO A 6 10.78 -27.71 12.18
CA PRO A 6 11.05 -26.30 12.39
C PRO A 6 10.78 -25.53 11.09
N LYS A 7 9.96 -24.49 11.17
CA LYS A 7 9.75 -23.57 10.05
C LYS A 7 10.85 -22.51 10.06
N PRO A 8 11.39 -22.11 8.90
CA PRO A 8 12.30 -20.98 8.81
C PRO A 8 11.66 -19.72 9.43
N ILE A 9 12.39 -19.01 10.28
CA ILE A 9 11.88 -17.79 10.94
C ILE A 9 11.42 -16.74 9.92
N GLY A 10 12.08 -16.67 8.75
CA GLY A 10 11.70 -15.79 7.66
C GLY A 10 10.29 -16.05 7.12
N GLU A 11 9.85 -17.32 7.05
CA GLU A 11 8.49 -17.65 6.63
C GLU A 11 7.45 -17.19 7.66
N ILE A 12 7.73 -17.39 8.94
CA ILE A 12 6.85 -16.98 10.03
C ILE A 12 6.74 -15.45 10.06
N LEU A 13 7.87 -14.75 9.98
CA LEU A 13 7.92 -13.30 9.96
C LEU A 13 7.13 -12.73 8.78
N ASN A 14 7.31 -13.27 7.58
CA ASN A 14 6.55 -12.86 6.41
C ASN A 14 5.03 -13.03 6.59
N ASN A 15 4.61 -14.15 7.19
CA ASN A 15 3.18 -14.41 7.43
C ASN A 15 2.58 -13.47 8.48
N VAL A 16 3.34 -13.13 9.52
CA VAL A 16 2.91 -12.18 10.56
C VAL A 16 2.85 -10.77 9.99
N LEU A 17 3.87 -10.32 9.26
CA LEU A 17 3.91 -8.98 8.66
C LEU A 17 2.75 -8.74 7.69
N LYS A 18 2.36 -9.75 6.91
CA LYS A 18 1.17 -9.71 6.04
C LYS A 18 -0.14 -9.67 6.84
N LYS A 19 -0.24 -10.43 7.93
CA LYS A 19 -1.44 -10.43 8.78
C LYS A 19 -1.70 -9.08 9.45
N VAL A 20 -0.64 -8.37 9.82
CA VAL A 20 -0.73 -7.08 10.53
C VAL A 20 -0.75 -5.90 9.54
N GLY A 21 -0.66 -6.15 8.22
CA GLY A 21 -0.67 -5.08 7.20
C GLY A 21 0.63 -4.26 7.10
N VAL A 22 1.64 -4.60 7.91
CA VAL A 22 2.93 -3.90 7.97
C VAL A 22 3.72 -4.09 6.67
N TYR A 23 3.58 -5.27 6.06
CA TYR A 23 4.26 -5.57 4.80
C TYR A 23 3.75 -4.72 3.64
N GLU A 24 2.43 -4.56 3.53
CA GLU A 24 1.77 -3.75 2.52
C GLU A 24 2.09 -2.26 2.71
N ASN A 25 2.06 -1.78 3.96
CA ASN A 25 2.51 -0.43 4.33
C ASN A 25 3.90 -0.13 3.80
N PHE A 26 4.87 -0.97 4.18
CA PHE A 26 6.26 -0.79 3.78
C PHE A 26 6.42 -0.79 2.26
N LYS A 27 5.73 -1.71 1.57
CA LYS A 27 5.77 -1.80 0.11
C LYS A 27 5.25 -0.54 -0.57
N ILE A 28 4.12 0.00 -0.12
CA ILE A 28 3.51 1.17 -0.75
C ILE A 28 4.34 2.41 -0.46
N GLN A 29 4.78 2.61 0.78
CA GLN A 29 5.66 3.73 1.15
C GLN A 29 6.97 3.72 0.34
N SER A 30 7.61 2.55 0.24
CA SER A 30 8.91 2.44 -0.45
C SER A 30 8.81 2.56 -1.97
N ASN A 31 7.62 2.44 -2.55
CA ASN A 31 7.41 2.44 -4.00
C ASN A 31 6.36 3.49 -4.44
N TRP A 32 6.10 4.50 -3.59
CA TRP A 32 5.00 5.44 -3.82
C TRP A 32 5.11 6.14 -5.17
N GLU A 33 6.28 6.71 -5.50
CA GLU A 33 6.53 7.36 -6.79
C GLU A 33 6.32 6.43 -7.98
N GLN A 34 6.67 5.15 -7.85
CA GLN A 34 6.42 4.17 -8.92
C GLN A 34 4.92 3.92 -9.12
N ILE A 35 4.12 3.94 -8.04
CA ILE A 35 2.69 3.66 -8.08
C ILE A 35 1.92 4.84 -8.67
N VAL A 36 2.17 6.06 -8.17
CA VAL A 36 1.36 7.24 -8.50
C VAL A 36 2.01 8.17 -9.54
N GLY A 37 3.28 7.93 -9.86
CA GLY A 37 4.07 8.80 -10.72
C GLY A 37 4.66 10.02 -9.98
N LYS A 38 5.67 10.62 -10.61
CA LYS A 38 6.47 11.70 -10.02
C LYS A 38 5.66 12.93 -9.61
N GLU A 39 4.68 13.33 -10.42
CA GLU A 39 3.89 14.52 -10.16
C GLU A 39 3.10 14.39 -8.85
N ILE A 40 2.34 13.30 -8.69
CA ILE A 40 1.55 13.03 -7.49
C ILE A 40 2.46 12.77 -6.29
N ALA A 41 3.55 12.02 -6.46
CA ALA A 41 4.49 11.75 -5.38
C ALA A 41 5.23 13.01 -4.88
N SER A 42 5.40 14.03 -5.73
CA SER A 42 6.06 15.28 -5.32
C SER A 42 5.25 16.14 -4.35
N VAL A 43 3.97 15.83 -4.18
CA VAL A 43 2.99 16.61 -3.41
C VAL A 43 2.14 15.78 -2.46
N THR A 44 2.41 14.46 -2.40
CA THR A 44 1.68 13.52 -1.53
C THR A 44 2.62 12.54 -0.85
N ASP A 45 2.29 12.19 0.39
CA ASP A 45 2.99 11.17 1.16
C ASP A 45 1.99 10.14 1.74
N PRO A 46 2.20 8.82 1.55
CA PRO A 46 1.36 7.79 2.17
C PRO A 46 1.75 7.63 3.66
N LEU A 47 0.82 7.92 4.57
CA LEU A 47 1.07 7.92 6.01
C LEU A 47 0.84 6.55 6.64
N LEU A 48 -0.32 5.95 6.39
CA LEU A 48 -0.74 4.71 7.04
C LEU A 48 -1.71 3.94 6.15
N ILE A 49 -1.58 2.61 6.17
CA ILE A 49 -2.51 1.67 5.55
C ILE A 49 -3.02 0.75 6.64
N GLU A 50 -4.30 0.88 6.95
CA GLU A 50 -4.94 0.08 7.98
C GLU A 50 -6.34 -0.33 7.52
N SER A 51 -6.68 -1.61 7.70
CA SER A 51 -8.01 -2.14 7.41
C SER A 51 -8.56 -1.80 6.00
N GLY A 52 -7.68 -1.72 5.00
CA GLY A 52 -8.04 -1.41 3.61
C GLY A 52 -8.20 0.07 3.29
N THR A 53 -7.94 0.96 4.26
CA THR A 53 -7.90 2.42 4.06
C THR A 53 -6.45 2.89 4.02
N ILE A 54 -6.15 3.85 3.15
CA ILE A 54 -4.84 4.49 3.04
C ILE A 54 -5.00 5.96 3.36
N GLU A 55 -4.28 6.45 4.37
CA GLU A 55 -4.17 7.86 4.66
C GLU A 55 -3.05 8.49 3.84
N ILE A 56 -3.38 9.55 3.10
CA ILE A 56 -2.44 10.29 2.27
C ILE A 56 -2.38 11.73 2.78
N ARG A 57 -1.17 12.20 3.06
CA ARG A 57 -0.92 13.62 3.30
C ARG A 57 -0.79 14.32 1.96
N VAL A 58 -1.37 15.52 1.87
CA VAL A 58 -1.23 16.39 0.69
C VAL A 58 -0.57 17.70 1.09
N LYS A 59 0.23 18.27 0.17
CA LYS A 59 0.95 19.52 0.43
C LYS A 59 0.03 20.73 0.64
N ASN A 60 -1.11 20.78 -0.05
CA ASN A 60 -2.09 21.87 0.09
C ASN A 60 -3.52 21.44 -0.32
N THR A 61 -4.49 22.32 -0.08
CA THR A 61 -5.92 22.08 -0.32
C THR A 61 -6.31 21.98 -1.80
N ILE A 62 -5.48 22.50 -2.72
CA ILE A 62 -5.72 22.38 -4.17
C ILE A 62 -5.50 20.92 -4.59
N TRP A 63 -4.39 20.33 -4.13
CA TRP A 63 -4.09 18.91 -4.37
C TRP A 63 -5.12 17.97 -3.77
N LYS A 64 -5.78 18.34 -2.67
CA LYS A 64 -6.88 17.55 -2.12
C LYS A 64 -8.00 17.36 -3.16
N ARG A 65 -8.46 18.44 -3.80
CA ARG A 65 -9.55 18.37 -4.79
C ARG A 65 -9.16 17.55 -6.01
N GLU A 66 -7.92 17.70 -6.47
CA GLU A 66 -7.39 16.93 -7.60
C GLU A 66 -7.32 15.45 -7.25
N LEU A 67 -6.76 15.11 -6.08
CA LEU A 67 -6.70 13.73 -5.60
C LEU A 67 -8.08 13.10 -5.39
N ASP A 68 -9.08 13.85 -4.93
CA ASP A 68 -10.45 13.36 -4.81
C ASP A 68 -11.00 12.93 -6.19
N SER A 69 -10.58 13.57 -7.28
CA SER A 69 -10.96 13.16 -8.64
C SER A 69 -10.15 11.97 -9.18
N MET A 70 -8.91 11.80 -8.68
CA MET A 70 -7.98 10.75 -9.10
C MET A 70 -7.99 9.52 -8.18
N SER A 71 -8.77 9.53 -7.10
CA SER A 71 -8.72 8.53 -6.03
C SER A 71 -8.93 7.11 -6.56
N ASP A 72 -9.89 6.94 -7.47
CA ASP A 72 -10.22 5.64 -8.06
C ASP A 72 -9.06 5.08 -8.90
N ALA A 73 -8.37 5.95 -9.63
CA ALA A 73 -7.19 5.58 -10.41
C ALA A 73 -6.04 5.17 -9.47
N ILE A 74 -5.79 5.93 -8.41
CA ILE A 74 -4.74 5.64 -7.43
C ILE A 74 -5.02 4.31 -6.72
N ILE A 75 -6.27 4.07 -6.28
CA ILE A 75 -6.68 2.80 -5.66
C ILE A 75 -6.43 1.63 -6.61
N LYS A 76 -6.74 1.81 -7.90
CA LYS A 76 -6.50 0.78 -8.93
C LYS A 76 -5.00 0.48 -9.07
N GLU A 77 -4.16 1.49 -9.20
CA GLU A 77 -2.70 1.29 -9.32
C GLU A 77 -2.10 0.63 -8.08
N ILE A 78 -2.56 1.01 -6.88
CA ILE A 78 -2.15 0.36 -5.62
C ILE A 78 -2.54 -1.13 -5.62
N ASN A 79 -3.76 -1.47 -6.04
CA ASN A 79 -4.22 -2.85 -6.09
C ASN A 79 -3.44 -3.68 -7.12
N VAL A 80 -3.17 -3.11 -8.30
CA VAL A 80 -2.31 -3.71 -9.32
C VAL A 80 -0.91 -3.97 -8.76
N PHE A 81 -0.30 -2.98 -8.11
CA PHE A 81 1.03 -3.08 -7.51
C PHE A 81 1.10 -4.15 -6.41
N LEU A 82 0.08 -4.25 -5.55
CA LEU A 82 0.01 -5.27 -4.52
C LEU A 82 -0.37 -6.67 -5.06
N GLY A 83 -0.70 -6.79 -6.35
CA GLY A 83 -1.17 -8.04 -6.95
C GLY A 83 -2.53 -8.50 -6.39
N LYS A 84 -3.32 -7.57 -5.83
CA LYS A 84 -4.68 -7.86 -5.38
C LYS A 84 -5.57 -7.97 -6.61
N LYS A 85 -6.21 -9.14 -6.82
CA LYS A 85 -7.24 -9.26 -7.86
C LYS A 85 -8.37 -8.29 -7.54
N ASN A 86 -8.68 -7.41 -8.47
CA ASN A 86 -9.85 -6.52 -8.42
C ASN A 86 -11.07 -7.35 -8.04
N SER A 87 -11.49 -7.24 -6.78
CA SER A 87 -12.73 -7.84 -6.31
C SER A 87 -13.82 -6.93 -6.85
N LYS A 88 -14.63 -7.46 -7.76
CA LYS A 88 -15.88 -6.83 -8.22
C LYS A 88 -16.80 -6.51 -7.04
#